data_AF-A0A6B3F3C9-F1
#
_entry.id   AF-A0A6B3F3C9-F1
#
_cell.length_a   1.000
_cell.length_b   1.000
_cell.length_c   1.000
_cell.angle_alpha   90.00
_cell.angle_beta   90.00
_cell.angle_gamma   90.00
#
_symmetry.space_group_name_H-M   'P 1'
#
loop_
_entity.id
_entity.type
_entity.pdbx_description
1 polymer ?
#
loop_
_entity_poly.entity_id
_entity_poly.type
_entity_poly.pdbx_seq_one_letter_code
_entity_poly.pdbx_strand_id
1 'polypeptide(L)'
;DDHQLTGDVLTKGATTLASFAYGYDHNGNLTAKKTTGVTGAAPNTYTYDWSDRITSWNDGTKTTAYKYDASGNRVQVGADVYTYDARDELTSDGKTTYEYSARGTLTAESS
;
A
#
# COMPACT_ATOMS: atom_id res chain seq x y z
N ASP A 1 -12.04 6.59 22.41
CA ASP A 1 -11.41 5.26 22.29
C ASP A 1 -11.58 4.76 20.89
N ASP A 2 -10.47 4.74 20.14
CA ASP A 2 -10.44 4.00 18.89
C ASP A 2 -9.92 2.60 19.24
N HIS A 3 -10.78 1.60 19.05
CA HIS A 3 -10.53 0.21 19.46
C HIS A 3 -9.61 -0.48 18.44
N GLN A 4 -8.37 -0.02 18.33
CA GLN A 4 -7.41 -0.55 17.38
C GLN A 4 -6.53 -1.63 18.02
N LEU A 5 -6.33 -2.73 17.30
CA LEU A 5 -5.51 -3.84 17.76
C LEU A 5 -4.03 -3.43 17.77
N THR A 6 -3.42 -3.29 18.93
CA THR A 6 -1.99 -2.91 19.04
C THR A 6 -1.05 -4.10 18.99
N GLY A 7 -1.55 -5.33 19.11
CA GLY A 7 -0.75 -6.53 18.94
C GLY A 7 -1.52 -7.83 19.13
N ASP A 8 -0.91 -8.92 18.68
CA ASP A 8 -1.39 -10.30 18.82
C ASP A 8 -0.20 -11.24 19.05
N VAL A 9 -0.42 -12.33 19.79
CA VAL A 9 0.62 -13.31 20.14
C VAL A 9 0.06 -14.71 20.00
N LEU A 10 0.67 -15.50 19.10
CA LEU A 10 0.37 -16.92 18.96
C LEU A 10 1.28 -17.71 19.89
N THR A 11 0.70 -18.50 20.78
CA THR A 11 1.43 -19.37 21.71
C THR A 11 1.07 -20.85 21.54
N LYS A 12 2.00 -21.73 21.92
CA LYS A 12 1.77 -23.16 22.13
C LYS A 12 2.30 -23.50 23.53
N GLY A 13 1.39 -23.55 24.50
CA GLY A 13 1.77 -23.61 25.92
C GLY A 13 2.50 -22.33 26.33
N ALA A 14 3.66 -22.47 26.99
CA ALA A 14 4.49 -21.33 27.38
C ALA A 14 5.36 -20.76 26.24
N THR A 15 5.40 -21.41 25.08
CA THR A 15 6.23 -20.98 23.95
C THR A 15 5.46 -20.03 23.06
N THR A 16 5.99 -18.82 22.85
CA THR A 16 5.51 -17.92 21.79
C THR A 16 6.00 -18.42 20.42
N LEU A 17 5.05 -18.72 19.54
CA LEU A 17 5.32 -19.11 18.16
C LEU A 17 5.46 -17.89 17.25
N ALA A 18 4.62 -16.87 17.43
CA ALA A 18 4.68 -15.64 16.65
C ALA A 18 4.15 -14.45 17.47
N SER A 19 4.59 -13.25 17.11
CA SER A 19 4.03 -12.01 17.66
C SER A 19 3.88 -10.96 16.58
N PHE A 20 2.86 -10.12 16.75
CA PHE A 20 2.52 -9.02 15.88
C PHE A 20 2.32 -7.79 16.76
N ALA A 21 2.92 -6.67 16.37
CA ALA A 21 2.71 -5.38 17.02
C ALA A 21 2.39 -4.33 15.96
N TYR A 22 1.43 -3.46 16.27
CA TYR A 22 0.90 -2.45 15.36
C TYR A 22 0.96 -1.07 16.00
N GLY A 23 1.33 -0.07 15.21
CA GLY A 23 1.27 1.35 15.56
C GLY A 23 0.38 2.09 14.57
N TYR A 24 -0.32 3.11 15.05
CA TYR A 24 -1.28 3.87 14.25
C TYR A 24 -1.09 5.37 14.47
N ASP A 25 -1.42 6.18 13.47
CA ASP A 25 -1.54 7.64 13.63
C ASP A 25 -2.90 8.04 14.22
N HIS A 26 -3.16 9.34 14.34
CA HIS A 26 -4.40 9.87 14.92
C HIS A 26 -5.63 9.60 14.04
N ASN A 27 -5.45 9.43 12.74
CA ASN A 27 -6.50 9.10 11.78
C ASN A 27 -6.77 7.59 11.74
N GLY A 28 -5.98 6.80 12.46
CA GLY A 28 -6.10 5.36 12.52
C GLY A 28 -5.37 4.62 11.40
N ASN A 29 -4.49 5.29 10.66
CA ASN A 29 -3.69 4.64 9.64
C ASN A 29 -2.54 3.87 10.28
N LEU A 30 -2.26 2.66 9.78
CA LEU A 30 -1.18 1.80 10.27
C LEU A 30 0.19 2.42 9.96
N THR A 31 0.91 2.93 10.95
CA THR A 31 2.24 3.53 10.75
C THR A 31 3.38 2.55 10.96
N ALA A 32 3.15 1.46 11.72
CA ALA A 32 4.15 0.44 11.98
C ALA A 32 3.53 -0.94 12.12
N LYS A 33 4.18 -1.97 11.57
CA LYS A 33 3.85 -3.38 11.82
C LYS A 33 5.13 -4.18 12.05
N LYS A 34 5.30 -4.74 13.24
CA LYS A 34 6.42 -5.62 13.56
C LYS A 34 5.92 -7.05 13.72
N THR A 35 6.53 -7.97 12.99
CA THR A 35 6.20 -9.41 13.06
C THR A 35 7.42 -10.19 13.52
N THR A 36 7.24 -11.24 14.32
CA THR A 36 8.29 -12.21 14.69
C THR A 36 7.77 -13.64 14.56
N GLY A 37 8.68 -14.61 14.43
CA GLY A 37 8.34 -16.04 14.54
C GLY A 37 7.69 -16.66 13.30
N VAL A 38 7.66 -15.93 12.18
CA VAL A 38 7.22 -16.44 10.86
C VAL A 38 8.26 -16.09 9.79
N THR A 39 8.29 -16.84 8.71
CA THR A 39 9.12 -16.53 7.54
C THR A 39 8.75 -15.15 6.98
N GLY A 40 9.75 -14.32 6.67
CA GLY A 40 9.52 -12.95 6.20
C GLY A 40 9.18 -11.94 7.31
N ALA A 41 9.36 -12.32 8.58
CA ALA A 41 9.24 -11.40 9.71
C ALA A 41 10.20 -10.20 9.57
N ALA A 42 9.63 -9.01 9.41
CA ALA A 42 10.36 -7.75 9.31
C ALA A 42 9.54 -6.59 9.90
N PRO A 43 10.20 -5.53 10.40
CA PRO A 43 9.51 -4.30 10.77
C PRO A 43 9.10 -3.55 9.51
N ASN A 44 7.82 -3.28 9.38
CA ASN A 44 7.27 -2.45 8.31
C ASN A 44 6.91 -1.07 8.87
N THR A 45 7.16 -0.02 8.10
CA THR A 45 6.72 1.34 8.42
C THR A 45 6.03 1.98 7.23
N TYR A 46 5.04 2.80 7.50
CA TYR A 46 4.21 3.44 6.48
C TYR A 46 4.06 4.92 6.80
N THR A 47 4.03 5.76 5.75
CA THR A 47 3.69 7.18 5.87
C THR A 47 2.50 7.49 4.97
N TYR A 48 1.76 8.55 5.33
CA TYR A 48 0.52 8.93 4.67
C TYR A 48 0.55 10.41 4.32
N ASP A 49 -0.21 10.81 3.31
CA ASP A 49 -0.54 12.21 3.08
C ASP A 49 -1.77 12.64 3.91
N TRP A 50 -2.16 13.90 3.75
CA TRP A 50 -3.28 14.50 4.49
C TRP A 50 -4.65 13.90 4.12
N SER A 51 -4.73 13.14 3.00
CA SER A 51 -5.94 12.44 2.57
C SER A 51 -5.91 10.96 2.97
N ASP A 52 -5.05 10.59 3.93
CA ASP A 52 -4.88 9.22 4.43
C ASP A 52 -4.42 8.22 3.35
N ARG A 53 -3.75 8.69 2.30
CA ARG A 53 -3.18 7.84 1.24
C ARG A 53 -1.71 7.54 1.53
N ILE A 54 -1.31 6.28 1.36
CA ILE A 54 0.08 5.86 1.61
C ILE A 54 1.06 6.59 0.69
N THR A 55 2.09 7.24 1.23
CA THR A 55 3.15 7.93 0.48
C THR A 55 4.48 7.17 0.51
N SER A 56 4.69 6.34 1.52
CA SER A 56 5.89 5.51 1.64
C SER A 56 5.58 4.20 2.36
N TRP A 57 6.19 3.12 1.89
CA TRP A 57 6.25 1.84 2.59
C TRP A 57 7.71 1.38 2.68
N ASN A 58 8.21 1.18 3.89
CA ASN A 58 9.44 0.43 4.12
C ASN A 58 9.08 -0.98 4.61
N ASP A 59 9.53 -2.01 3.90
CA ASP A 59 9.26 -3.42 4.22
C ASP A 59 10.27 -4.05 5.20
N GLY A 60 11.16 -3.23 5.75
CA GLY A 60 12.30 -3.62 6.58
C GLY A 60 13.61 -3.74 5.79
N THR A 61 13.55 -3.74 4.46
CA THR A 61 14.71 -3.87 3.57
C THR A 61 14.75 -2.82 2.47
N LYS A 62 13.59 -2.44 1.93
CA LYS A 62 13.43 -1.51 0.81
C LYS A 62 12.31 -0.53 1.13
N THR A 63 12.52 0.71 0.70
CA THR A 63 11.47 1.75 0.71
C THR A 63 10.87 1.90 -0.67
N THR A 64 9.55 1.81 -0.76
CA THR A 64 8.75 2.06 -1.95
C THR A 64 8.00 3.37 -1.76
N ALA A 65 8.23 4.33 -2.65
CA ALA A 65 7.51 5.61 -2.65
C ALA A 65 6.23 5.51 -3.48
N TYR A 66 5.20 6.22 -3.06
CA TYR A 66 3.91 6.29 -3.70
C TYR A 66 3.59 7.74 -4.03
N LYS A 67 3.03 8.00 -5.22
CA LYS A 67 2.57 9.34 -5.60
C LYS A 67 1.19 9.27 -6.23
N TYR A 68 0.47 10.38 -6.09
CA TYR A 68 -0.88 10.54 -6.58
C TYR A 68 -0.99 11.85 -7.36
N ASP A 69 -1.87 11.87 -8.35
CA ASP A 69 -2.30 13.12 -8.98
C ASP A 69 -3.35 13.84 -8.11
N ALA A 70 -3.85 14.97 -8.63
CA ALA A 70 -4.85 15.79 -7.95
C ALA A 70 -6.24 15.14 -7.89
N SER A 71 -6.58 14.26 -8.84
CA SER A 71 -7.83 13.49 -8.84
C SER A 71 -7.78 12.33 -7.83
N GLY A 72 -6.59 11.95 -7.41
CA GLY A 72 -6.36 10.87 -6.46
C GLY A 72 -5.93 9.55 -7.09
N ASN A 73 -5.64 9.55 -8.39
CA ASN A 73 -5.10 8.37 -9.05
C ASN A 73 -3.65 8.17 -8.64
N ARG A 74 -3.28 6.91 -8.38
CA ARG A 74 -1.89 6.58 -8.04
C ARG A 74 -1.05 6.57 -9.29
N VAL A 75 -0.17 7.56 -9.44
CA VAL A 75 0.69 7.76 -10.61
C VAL A 75 2.09 7.15 -10.46
N GLN A 76 2.48 6.74 -9.25
CA GLN A 76 3.78 6.09 -9.03
C GLN A 76 3.74 5.05 -7.91
N VAL A 77 4.41 3.91 -8.13
CA VAL A 77 4.77 2.91 -7.12
C VAL A 77 6.24 2.52 -7.31
N GLY A 78 7.12 3.03 -6.45
CA GLY A 78 8.55 2.81 -6.61
C GLY A 78 9.04 3.37 -7.96
N ALA A 79 9.49 2.49 -8.84
CA ALA A 79 9.93 2.86 -10.20
C ALA A 79 8.81 2.80 -11.24
N ASP A 80 7.69 2.14 -10.93
CA ASP A 80 6.57 1.98 -11.86
C ASP A 80 5.76 3.28 -11.91
N VAL A 81 5.46 3.75 -13.12
CA VAL A 81 4.73 5.00 -13.39
C VAL A 81 3.45 4.68 -14.12
N TYR A 82 2.36 5.30 -13.68
CA TYR A 82 1.02 5.07 -14.18
C TYR A 82 0.47 6.37 -14.79
N THR A 83 -0.20 6.27 -15.93
CA THR A 83 -0.85 7.40 -16.58
C THR A 83 -2.35 7.17 -16.64
N TYR A 84 -3.11 8.25 -16.47
CA TYR A 84 -4.57 8.24 -16.52
C TYR A 84 -5.03 9.30 -17.52
N ASP A 85 -6.18 9.05 -18.15
CA ASP A 85 -6.85 10.08 -18.93
C ASP A 85 -7.68 11.04 -18.04
N ALA A 86 -8.32 12.03 -18.65
CA ALA A 86 -9.14 13.00 -17.93
C ALA A 86 -10.43 12.43 -17.31
N ARG A 87 -10.74 11.15 -17.55
CA ARG A 87 -11.88 10.40 -16.98
C ARG A 87 -11.43 9.44 -15.89
N ASP A 88 -10.18 9.59 -15.41
CA ASP A 88 -9.54 8.73 -14.42
C ASP A 88 -9.38 7.26 -14.88
N GLU A 89 -9.34 7.03 -16.20
CA GLU A 89 -9.11 5.71 -16.79
C GLU A 89 -7.60 5.46 -16.95
N LEU A 90 -7.09 4.32 -16.46
CA LEU A 90 -5.67 3.95 -16.53
C LEU A 90 -5.25 3.73 -17.99
N THR A 91 -4.47 4.62 -18.56
CA THR A 91 -3.98 4.50 -19.95
C THR A 91 -2.63 3.81 -20.07
N SER A 92 -1.85 3.75 -18.98
CA SER A 92 -0.65 2.92 -18.93
C SER A 92 -0.26 2.57 -17.49
N ASP A 93 0.22 1.35 -17.28
CA ASP A 93 0.84 0.90 -16.02
C ASP A 93 2.38 0.90 -16.05
N GLY A 94 2.96 1.51 -17.09
CA GLY A 94 4.41 1.55 -17.34
C GLY A 94 4.95 0.33 -18.09
N LYS A 95 4.13 -0.70 -18.32
CA LYS A 95 4.46 -1.88 -19.14
C LYS A 95 3.50 -2.06 -20.29
N THR A 96 2.24 -1.78 -20.02
CA THR A 96 1.12 -1.98 -20.92
C THR A 96 0.38 -0.65 -21.08
N THR A 97 -0.14 -0.42 -22.28
CA THR A 97 -1.03 0.70 -22.59
C THR A 97 -2.45 0.21 -22.84
N TYR A 98 -3.42 1.01 -22.43
CA TYR A 98 -4.84 0.70 -22.48
C TYR A 98 -5.61 1.78 -23.22
N GLU A 99 -6.58 1.37 -24.02
CA GLU A 99 -7.51 2.27 -24.68
C GLU A 99 -8.94 1.95 -24.28
N TYR A 100 -9.78 2.99 -24.17
CA TYR A 100 -11.17 2.86 -23.78
C TYR A 100 -12.09 3.52 -24.78
N SER A 101 -13.27 2.93 -24.95
CA SER A 101 -14.38 3.55 -25.65
C SER A 101 -14.92 4.76 -24.88
N ALA A 102 -15.78 5.55 -25.54
CA ALA A 102 -16.49 6.66 -24.89
C ALA A 102 -17.40 6.24 -23.71
N ARG A 103 -17.75 4.95 -23.60
CA ARG A 103 -18.51 4.40 -22.46
C ARG A 103 -17.63 3.79 -21.37
N GLY A 104 -16.31 3.93 -21.46
CA GLY A 104 -15.33 3.41 -20.50
C GLY A 104 -15.08 1.90 -20.59
N THR A 105 -15.54 1.25 -21.66
CA THR A 105 -15.18 -0.16 -21.93
C THR A 105 -13.78 -0.22 -22.53
N LEU A 106 -12.90 -1.06 -22.00
CA LEU A 106 -11.57 -1.34 -22.54
C LEU A 106 -11.69 -1.88 -23.98
N THR A 107 -11.01 -1.23 -24.91
CA THR A 107 -11.04 -1.57 -26.35
C THR A 107 -9.71 -2.13 -26.85
N ALA A 108 -8.59 -1.80 -26.20
CA ALA A 108 -7.28 -2.34 -26.56
C ALA A 108 -6.35 -2.42 -25.34
N GLU A 109 -5.44 -3.38 -25.40
CA GLU A 109 -4.32 -3.57 -24.47
C GLU A 109 -3.08 -3.88 -25.31
N SER A 110 -1.94 -3.27 -25.01
CA SER A 110 -0.68 -3.47 -25.75
C SER A 110 0.52 -3.40 -24.82
N SER A 111 1.46 -4.35 -24.91
CA SER A 111 2.66 -4.44 -24.08
C SER A 111 3.94 -4.19 -24.88
#